data_AF-A0A109LLQ8-F1
#
_entry.id   AF-A0A109LLQ8-F1
#
_cell.length_a   1.000
_cell.length_b   1.000
_cell.length_c   1.000
_cell.angle_alpha   90.00
_cell.angle_beta   90.00
_cell.angle_gamma   90.00
#
_symmetry.space_group_name_H-M   'P 1'
#
loop_
_entity.id
_entity.type
_entity.pdbx_description
1 polymer ?
#
loop_
_entity_poly.entity_id
_entity_poly.type
_entity_poly.pdbx_seq_one_letter_code
_entity_poly.pdbx_strand_id
1 'polypeptide(L)'
;MGVGNHSVTATYQRVNGNTPFDYITQGDSVYLDNSQQYSDFNGPNERSWKLKYAYDFAGLGVPGLTSAVSYISGKTDLTKVDPNSRGYSNWYSADGKDAKHWERDIDLKYVVQGGKAKDLAVRLQWATNRGSNGYSAVDRDVDEYRVIVDYPINVF
;
A
#
# COMPACT_ATOMS: atom_id res chain seq x y z
N MET A 1 -7.33 10.54 12.54
CA MET A 1 -8.19 10.79 13.72
C MET A 1 -8.52 9.45 14.36
N GLY A 2 -8.40 9.34 15.68
CA GLY A 2 -8.78 8.14 16.43
C GLY A 2 -9.86 8.46 17.45
N VAL A 3 -10.82 7.55 17.63
CA VAL A 3 -11.87 7.63 18.66
C VAL A 3 -12.07 6.23 19.25
N GLY A 4 -11.75 6.07 20.53
CA GLY A 4 -11.76 4.76 21.18
C GLY A 4 -10.85 3.78 20.43
N ASN A 5 -11.40 2.64 20.03
CA ASN A 5 -10.68 1.59 19.31
C ASN A 5 -10.69 1.78 17.78
N HIS A 6 -11.23 2.89 17.29
CA HIS A 6 -11.33 3.21 15.86
C HIS A 6 -10.26 4.22 15.45
N SER A 7 -9.68 4.04 14.27
CA SER A 7 -8.79 5.02 13.66
C SER A 7 -9.14 5.21 12.18
N VAL A 8 -9.23 6.47 11.76
CA VAL A 8 -9.42 6.88 10.35
C VAL A 8 -8.27 7.78 9.94
N THR A 9 -7.60 7.45 8.84
CA THR A 9 -6.47 8.21 8.30
C THR A 9 -6.76 8.60 6.86
N ALA A 10 -6.56 9.86 6.53
CA ALA A 10 -6.64 10.37 5.16
C ALA A 10 -5.28 10.96 4.79
N THR A 11 -4.77 10.62 3.61
CA THR A 11 -3.46 11.06 3.13
C THR A 11 -3.55 11.53 1.68
N TYR A 12 -2.66 12.44 1.32
CA TYR A 12 -2.49 12.93 -0.04
C TYR A 12 -1.00 12.94 -0.37
N GLN A 13 -0.63 12.32 -1.49
CA GLN A 13 0.74 12.23 -1.99
C GLN A 13 0.80 12.82 -3.39
N ARG A 14 1.89 13.54 -3.69
CA ARG A 14 2.15 14.08 -5.01
C ARG A 14 3.61 13.95 -5.37
N VAL A 15 3.88 13.29 -6.50
CA VAL A 15 5.19 13.30 -7.15
C VAL A 15 5.22 14.49 -8.11
N ASN A 16 6.26 15.33 -8.01
CA ASN A 16 6.44 16.46 -8.90
C ASN A 16 7.72 16.28 -9.73
N GLY A 17 7.57 15.67 -10.90
CA GLY A 17 8.67 15.34 -11.80
C GLY A 17 8.22 14.38 -12.89
N ASN A 18 8.95 14.37 -14.01
CA ASN A 18 8.71 13.46 -15.14
C ASN A 18 9.37 12.08 -14.94
N THR A 19 9.88 11.82 -13.75
CA THR A 19 10.38 10.53 -13.27
C THR A 19 9.57 10.13 -12.04
N PRO A 20 9.42 8.82 -11.76
CA PRO A 20 8.83 8.38 -10.50
C PRO A 20 9.68 8.82 -9.31
N PHE A 21 9.10 8.80 -8.11
CA PHE A 21 9.89 8.83 -6.89
C PHE A 21 10.59 7.48 -6.71
N ASP A 22 11.89 7.50 -6.46
CA ASP A 22 12.73 6.31 -6.45
C ASP A 22 13.56 6.24 -5.16
N TYR A 23 13.77 5.03 -4.65
CA TYR A 23 14.49 4.79 -3.39
C TYR A 23 15.08 3.37 -3.34
N ILE A 24 16.08 3.18 -2.49
CA ILE A 24 16.79 1.89 -2.35
C ILE A 24 15.88 0.92 -1.58
N THR A 25 15.60 -0.25 -2.16
CA THR A 25 14.72 -1.31 -1.64
C THR A 25 13.26 -0.89 -1.53
N GLN A 26 12.52 -0.98 -2.65
CA GLN A 26 11.12 -0.56 -2.75
C GLN A 26 10.13 -1.59 -2.16
N GLY A 27 9.00 -1.10 -1.65
CA GLY A 27 7.91 -1.85 -1.03
C GLY A 27 7.75 -1.57 0.47
N ASP A 28 6.51 -1.47 0.95
CA ASP A 28 6.14 -1.22 2.36
C ASP A 28 6.91 -0.03 2.99
N SER A 29 7.11 1.04 2.22
CA SER A 29 7.91 2.19 2.63
C SER A 29 7.25 2.93 3.79
N VAL A 30 8.01 3.12 4.86
CA VAL A 30 7.63 3.97 6.01
C VAL A 30 7.78 5.46 5.73
N TYR A 31 8.35 5.83 4.58
CA TYR A 31 8.60 7.23 4.19
C TYR A 31 7.59 7.79 3.20
N LEU A 32 6.73 6.94 2.65
CA LEU A 32 5.63 7.32 1.76
C LEU A 32 4.31 6.91 2.40
N ASP A 33 3.51 7.91 2.77
CA ASP A 33 2.20 7.67 3.37
C ASP A 33 1.27 6.87 2.46
N ASN A 34 1.45 6.88 1.13
CA ASN A 34 0.65 6.08 0.20
C ASN A 34 1.34 4.78 -0.27
N SER A 35 2.51 4.40 0.26
CA SER A 35 3.09 3.08 0.00
C SER A 35 2.18 1.97 0.53
N GLN A 36 1.71 1.09 -0.36
CA GLN A 36 0.79 -0.01 -0.08
C GLN A 36 1.44 -1.36 -0.34
N GLN A 37 0.69 -2.44 -0.10
CA GLN A 37 1.18 -3.81 -0.21
C GLN A 37 1.74 -4.12 -1.62
N TYR A 38 1.10 -3.60 -2.67
CA TYR A 38 1.51 -3.80 -4.06
C TYR A 38 2.12 -2.53 -4.69
N SER A 39 1.40 -1.40 -4.67
CA SER A 39 1.85 -0.16 -5.33
C SER A 39 2.29 0.93 -4.35
N ASP A 40 3.33 1.67 -4.73
CA ASP A 40 3.82 2.83 -3.96
C ASP A 40 3.11 4.14 -4.28
N PHE A 41 2.27 4.18 -5.32
CA PHE A 41 1.64 5.41 -5.83
C PHE A 41 2.68 6.53 -6.07
N ASN A 42 3.84 6.13 -6.58
CA ASN A 42 5.06 6.92 -6.75
C ASN A 42 5.37 7.24 -8.22
N GLY A 43 4.42 7.04 -9.13
CA GLY A 43 4.60 7.29 -10.55
C GLY A 43 4.96 8.75 -10.88
N PRO A 44 5.52 9.01 -12.07
CA PRO A 44 5.88 10.36 -12.50
C PRO A 44 4.64 11.26 -12.50
N ASN A 45 4.77 12.49 -12.02
CA ASN A 45 3.66 13.45 -11.90
C ASN A 45 2.40 12.94 -11.17
N GLU A 46 2.50 11.83 -10.43
CA GLU A 46 1.33 11.19 -9.84
C GLU A 46 0.75 12.03 -8.70
N ARG A 47 -0.58 12.08 -8.62
CA ARG A 47 -1.31 12.58 -7.47
C ARG A 47 -2.20 11.46 -6.96
N SER A 48 -2.03 11.11 -5.70
CA SER A 48 -2.78 10.03 -5.08
C SER A 48 -3.33 10.44 -3.72
N TRP A 49 -4.45 9.84 -3.36
CA TRP A 49 -5.05 9.99 -2.05
C TRP A 49 -5.41 8.63 -1.50
N LYS A 50 -5.39 8.50 -0.17
CA LYS A 50 -5.81 7.30 0.52
C LYS A 50 -6.77 7.63 1.64
N LEU A 51 -7.72 6.74 1.85
CA LEU A 51 -8.49 6.63 3.08
C LEU A 51 -8.23 5.27 3.70
N LYS A 52 -7.85 5.27 4.98
CA LYS A 52 -7.58 4.06 5.75
C LYS A 52 -8.43 4.06 7.01
N TYR A 53 -9.01 2.92 7.33
CA TYR A 53 -9.69 2.65 8.58
C TYR A 53 -8.98 1.50 9.30
N ALA A 54 -8.71 1.65 10.59
CA ALA A 54 -8.13 0.61 11.43
C ALA A 54 -8.94 0.44 12.71
N TYR A 55 -8.95 -0.78 13.24
CA TYR A 55 -9.69 -1.13 14.45
C TYR A 55 -8.89 -2.05 15.37
N ASP A 56 -8.94 -1.77 16.67
CA ASP A 56 -8.41 -2.63 17.74
C ASP A 56 -9.54 -3.41 18.42
N PHE A 57 -9.52 -4.74 18.30
CA PHE A 57 -10.57 -5.58 18.87
C PHE A 57 -10.44 -5.79 20.38
N ALA A 58 -9.46 -5.20 21.05
CA ALA A 58 -9.46 -5.06 22.51
C ALA A 58 -10.76 -4.42 23.01
N GLY A 59 -11.35 -3.50 22.24
CA GLY A 59 -12.66 -2.91 22.50
C GLY A 59 -13.84 -3.88 22.52
N LEU A 60 -13.67 -5.06 21.93
CA LEU A 60 -14.66 -6.14 21.88
C LEU A 60 -14.22 -7.36 22.71
N GLY A 61 -13.18 -7.21 23.54
CA GLY A 61 -12.68 -8.29 24.40
C GLY A 61 -11.81 -9.33 23.68
N VAL A 62 -11.32 -9.03 22.47
CA VAL A 62 -10.39 -9.90 21.72
C VAL A 62 -9.02 -9.21 21.60
N PRO A 63 -8.26 -9.07 22.70
CA PRO A 63 -6.96 -8.42 22.68
C PRO A 63 -5.98 -9.16 21.75
N GLY A 64 -5.16 -8.40 21.05
CA GLY A 64 -4.18 -8.92 20.08
C GLY A 64 -4.72 -9.05 18.66
N LEU A 65 -6.03 -8.95 18.44
CA LEU A 65 -6.64 -8.89 17.10
C LEU A 65 -6.75 -7.43 16.65
N THR A 66 -6.20 -7.12 15.48
CA THR A 66 -6.27 -5.80 14.85
C THR A 66 -6.60 -5.95 13.37
N SER A 67 -7.30 -4.96 12.82
CA SER A 67 -7.55 -4.90 11.38
C SER A 67 -7.30 -3.52 10.80
N ALA A 68 -6.98 -3.48 9.52
CA ALA A 68 -7.00 -2.26 8.73
C ALA A 68 -7.53 -2.51 7.32
N VAL A 69 -8.24 -1.54 6.78
CA VAL A 69 -8.67 -1.49 5.38
C VAL A 69 -8.25 -0.15 4.81
N SER A 70 -7.61 -0.16 3.65
CA SER A 70 -7.28 1.05 2.89
C SER A 70 -7.90 1.01 1.50
N TYR A 71 -8.23 2.20 1.00
CA TYR A 71 -8.52 2.44 -0.41
C TYR A 71 -7.69 3.63 -0.88
N ILE A 72 -7.00 3.45 -1.99
CA ILE A 72 -6.04 4.41 -2.53
C ILE A 72 -6.34 4.56 -4.01
N SER A 73 -6.32 5.81 -4.49
CA SER A 73 -6.47 6.09 -5.91
C SER A 73 -5.44 7.11 -6.36
N GLY A 74 -4.79 6.82 -7.47
CA GLY A 74 -3.77 7.63 -8.10
C GLY A 74 -4.13 8.00 -9.54
N LYS A 75 -3.65 9.16 -9.98
CA LYS A 75 -3.69 9.57 -11.39
C LYS A 75 -2.36 10.17 -11.82
N THR A 76 -1.96 9.88 -13.04
CA THR A 76 -0.71 10.35 -13.64
C THR A 76 -0.90 10.62 -15.14
N ASP A 77 0.00 11.44 -15.69
CA ASP A 77 0.11 11.69 -17.12
C ASP A 77 1.43 11.08 -17.62
N LEU A 78 1.33 9.87 -18.16
CA LEU A 78 2.47 9.08 -18.63
C LEU A 78 3.08 9.64 -19.91
N THR A 79 2.37 10.53 -20.62
CA THR A 79 2.89 11.17 -21.85
C THR A 79 4.01 12.18 -21.56
N LYS A 80 4.14 12.62 -20.31
CA LYS A 80 5.17 13.58 -19.87
C LYS A 80 6.53 12.96 -19.58
N VAL A 81 6.60 11.63 -19.51
CA VAL A 81 7.85 10.92 -19.32
C VAL A 81 8.71 11.09 -20.57
N ASP A 82 10.01 11.31 -20.41
CA ASP A 82 10.93 11.30 -21.55
C ASP A 82 11.09 9.85 -22.06
N PRO A 83 10.64 9.52 -23.28
CA PRO A 83 10.78 8.17 -23.83
C PRO A 83 12.24 7.76 -24.06
N ASN A 84 13.18 8.71 -24.03
CA ASN A 84 14.62 8.45 -24.13
C ASN A 84 15.33 8.48 -22.76
N SER A 85 14.57 8.59 -21.65
CA SER A 85 15.12 8.51 -20.31
C SER A 85 15.88 7.20 -20.11
N ARG A 86 17.14 7.28 -19.67
CA ARG A 86 18.00 6.10 -19.48
C ARG A 86 17.48 5.14 -18.41
N GLY A 87 16.75 5.64 -17.42
CA GLY A 87 16.28 4.84 -16.28
C GLY A 87 14.77 4.67 -16.18
N TYR A 88 13.99 5.57 -16.79
CA TYR A 88 12.54 5.66 -16.52
C TYR A 88 11.68 5.71 -17.79
N SER A 89 12.24 5.43 -18.97
CA SER A 89 11.50 5.43 -20.24
C SER A 89 10.36 4.40 -20.27
N ASN A 90 10.44 3.34 -19.46
CA ASN A 90 9.39 2.34 -19.30
C ASN A 90 8.07 2.90 -18.73
N TRP A 91 8.09 4.10 -18.13
CA TRP A 91 6.88 4.78 -17.68
C TRP A 91 6.17 5.55 -18.79
N TYR A 92 6.80 5.74 -19.97
CA TYR A 92 6.18 6.46 -21.07
C TYR A 92 5.07 5.62 -21.72
N SER A 93 3.92 6.24 -21.92
CA SER A 93 2.83 5.69 -22.73
C SER A 93 2.13 6.82 -23.48
N ALA A 94 2.03 6.69 -24.81
CA ALA A 94 1.36 7.68 -25.66
C ALA A 94 -0.14 7.80 -25.35
N ASP A 95 -0.76 6.70 -24.90
CA ASP A 95 -2.18 6.64 -24.54
C ASP A 95 -2.44 6.90 -23.05
N GLY A 96 -1.38 7.20 -22.27
CA GLY A 96 -1.44 7.28 -20.81
C GLY A 96 -1.66 8.67 -20.23
N LYS A 97 -2.28 9.59 -20.98
CA LYS A 97 -2.48 10.99 -20.55
C LYS A 97 -3.34 11.11 -19.28
N ASP A 98 -4.37 10.28 -19.19
CA ASP A 98 -5.33 10.27 -18.09
C ASP A 98 -5.24 8.96 -17.27
N ALA A 99 -4.06 8.36 -17.24
CA ALA A 99 -3.79 7.07 -16.60
C ALA A 99 -4.11 7.13 -15.10
N LYS A 100 -4.78 6.09 -14.63
CA LYS A 100 -5.26 5.98 -13.24
C LYS A 100 -5.10 4.56 -12.74
N HIS A 101 -4.89 4.44 -11.45
CA HIS A 101 -4.97 3.17 -10.77
C HIS A 101 -5.53 3.33 -9.38
N TRP A 102 -5.99 2.22 -8.81
CA TRP A 102 -6.43 2.17 -7.43
C TRP A 102 -6.01 0.85 -6.81
N GLU A 103 -5.84 0.88 -5.50
CA GLU A 103 -5.51 -0.26 -4.68
C GLU A 103 -6.42 -0.30 -3.46
N ARG A 104 -6.83 -1.50 -3.08
CA ARG A 104 -7.54 -1.77 -1.84
C ARG A 104 -6.80 -2.85 -1.09
N ASP A 105 -6.39 -2.53 0.14
CA ASP A 105 -5.77 -3.50 1.03
C ASP A 105 -6.66 -3.82 2.22
N ILE A 106 -6.66 -5.09 2.59
CA ILE A 106 -7.26 -5.60 3.82
C ILE A 106 -6.14 -6.30 4.61
N ASP A 107 -5.93 -5.86 5.84
CA ASP A 107 -4.94 -6.40 6.76
C ASP A 107 -5.63 -6.89 8.03
N LEU A 108 -5.37 -8.13 8.42
CA LEU A 108 -5.85 -8.72 9.66
C LEU A 108 -4.67 -9.37 10.38
N LYS A 109 -4.42 -8.96 11.62
CA LYS A 109 -3.32 -9.49 12.43
C LYS A 109 -3.84 -9.95 13.78
N TYR A 110 -3.45 -11.16 14.19
CA TYR A 110 -3.64 -11.66 15.54
C TYR A 110 -2.32 -12.00 16.21
N VAL A 111 -2.11 -11.53 17.44
CA VAL A 111 -0.99 -11.91 18.30
C VAL A 111 -1.53 -12.69 19.50
N VAL A 112 -1.00 -13.89 19.73
CA VAL A 112 -1.40 -14.73 20.86
C VAL A 112 -0.97 -14.07 22.18
N GLN A 113 -1.94 -13.82 23.06
CA GLN A 113 -1.72 -13.01 24.26
C GLN A 113 -1.07 -13.77 25.44
N GLY A 114 -1.10 -15.10 25.44
CA GLY A 114 -0.60 -15.90 26.56
C GLY A 114 -0.38 -17.39 26.25
N GLY A 115 0.03 -18.15 27.27
CA GLY A 115 0.34 -19.57 27.15
C GLY A 115 1.64 -19.86 26.39
N LYS A 116 1.81 -21.10 25.94
CA LYS A 116 3.05 -21.58 25.28
C LYS A 116 3.33 -20.93 23.92
N ALA A 117 2.34 -20.32 23.32
CA ALA A 117 2.45 -19.65 22.02
C ALA A 117 2.36 -18.13 22.16
N LYS A 118 2.54 -17.58 23.38
CA LYS A 118 2.55 -16.12 23.60
C LYS A 118 3.49 -15.46 22.58
N ASP A 119 3.06 -14.33 22.04
CA ASP A 119 3.77 -13.53 21.04
C ASP A 119 3.84 -14.14 19.62
N LEU A 120 3.34 -15.36 19.40
CA LEU A 120 3.07 -15.87 18.06
C LEU A 120 2.08 -14.93 17.35
N ALA A 121 2.46 -14.43 16.18
CA ALA A 121 1.65 -13.57 15.34
C ALA A 121 1.29 -14.26 14.02
N VAL A 122 0.05 -14.10 13.60
CA VAL A 122 -0.41 -14.45 12.26
C VAL A 122 -0.98 -13.18 11.62
N ARG A 123 -0.50 -12.84 10.43
CA ARG A 123 -0.98 -11.70 9.64
C ARG A 123 -1.44 -12.17 8.27
N LEU A 124 -2.65 -11.76 7.90
CA LEU A 124 -3.27 -11.99 6.61
C LEU A 124 -3.36 -10.65 5.90
N GLN A 125 -2.89 -10.58 4.66
CA GLN A 125 -2.97 -9.38 3.85
C GLN A 125 -3.54 -9.72 2.48
N TRP A 126 -4.50 -8.92 2.03
CA TRP A 126 -5.09 -9.03 0.71
C TRP A 126 -5.10 -7.67 0.02
N ALA A 127 -4.34 -7.55 -1.06
CA ALA A 127 -4.34 -6.40 -1.95
C ALA A 127 -5.08 -6.70 -3.26
N THR A 128 -5.87 -5.75 -3.72
CA THR A 128 -6.44 -5.73 -5.08
C THR A 128 -6.02 -4.43 -5.74
N ASN A 129 -5.18 -4.50 -6.77
CA ASN A 129 -4.73 -3.36 -7.56
C ASN A 129 -5.33 -3.41 -8.98
N ARG A 130 -5.83 -2.28 -9.49
CA ARG A 130 -6.35 -2.16 -10.85
C ARG A 130 -5.93 -0.87 -11.52
N GLY A 131 -5.51 -0.97 -12.78
CA GLY A 131 -5.22 0.15 -13.68
C GLY A 131 -6.35 0.46 -14.66
N SER A 132 -6.42 1.70 -15.14
CA SER A 132 -7.34 2.15 -16.20
C SER A 132 -6.72 3.28 -17.01
N ASN A 133 -7.36 3.65 -18.13
CA ASN A 133 -6.94 4.76 -19.00
C ASN A 133 -5.45 4.67 -19.44
N GLY A 134 -5.00 3.47 -19.79
CA GLY A 134 -3.62 3.24 -20.26
C GLY A 134 -2.59 3.00 -19.14
N TYR A 135 -2.99 2.99 -17.86
CA TYR A 135 -2.07 2.67 -16.75
C TYR A 135 -1.53 1.23 -16.82
N SER A 136 -2.27 0.31 -17.43
CA SER A 136 -1.82 -1.08 -17.63
C SER A 136 -0.59 -1.22 -18.56
N ALA A 137 -0.15 -0.13 -19.20
CA ALA A 137 1.10 -0.09 -19.94
C ALA A 137 2.34 -0.07 -19.03
N VAL A 138 2.19 0.43 -17.79
CA VAL A 138 3.30 0.63 -16.83
C VAL A 138 3.20 -0.27 -15.61
N ASP A 139 2.01 -0.80 -15.33
CA ASP A 139 1.76 -1.69 -14.20
C ASP A 139 0.69 -2.74 -14.55
N ARG A 140 0.36 -3.66 -13.64
CA ARG A 140 -0.59 -4.76 -13.90
C ARG A 140 -1.70 -4.84 -12.88
N ASP A 141 -2.86 -5.33 -13.33
CA ASP A 141 -3.94 -5.71 -12.44
C ASP A 141 -3.55 -6.96 -11.64
N VAL A 142 -3.63 -6.88 -10.31
CA VAL A 142 -3.19 -7.95 -9.41
C VAL A 142 -4.20 -8.16 -8.27
N ASP A 143 -4.42 -9.42 -7.92
CA ASP A 143 -4.92 -9.80 -6.59
C ASP A 143 -3.80 -10.57 -5.88
N GLU A 144 -3.37 -10.06 -4.73
CA GLU A 144 -2.26 -10.63 -3.98
C GLU A 144 -2.69 -10.99 -2.56
N TYR A 145 -2.35 -12.20 -2.12
CA TYR A 145 -2.62 -12.69 -0.78
C TYR A 145 -1.31 -13.10 -0.08
N ARG A 146 -1.06 -12.53 1.10
CA ARG A 146 0.11 -12.86 1.94
C ARG A 146 -0.36 -13.45 3.27
N VAL A 147 0.30 -14.53 3.69
CA VAL A 147 0.16 -15.10 5.04
C VAL A 147 1.53 -15.07 5.69
N ILE A 148 1.64 -14.37 6.81
CA ILE A 148 2.90 -14.19 7.55
C ILE A 148 2.71 -14.78 8.94
N VAL A 149 3.64 -15.63 9.36
CA VAL A 149 3.66 -16.24 10.70
C VAL A 149 4.99 -15.89 11.35
N ASP A 150 4.93 -15.12 12.43
CA ASP A 150 6.11 -14.70 13.19
C ASP A 150 6.04 -15.30 14.60
N TYR A 151 7.10 -16.00 15.02
CA TYR A 151 7.21 -16.50 16.38
C TYR A 151 8.53 -16.07 17.03
N PRO A 152 8.53 -15.02 17.86
CA PRO A 152 9.73 -14.58 18.54
C PRO A 152 10.10 -15.54 19.68
N ILE A 153 11.37 -15.90 19.77
CA ILE A 153 11.91 -16.75 20.84
C ILE A 153 13.02 -15.98 21.55
N ASN A 154 12.78 -15.65 22.82
CA ASN A 154 13.83 -15.10 23.69
C ASN A 154 14.59 -16.28 24.30
N VAL A 155 15.87 -16.42 23.94
CA VAL A 155 16.73 -17.54 24.35
C VAL A 155 17.67 -17.21 25.52
N PHE A 156 17.61 -15.98 26.04
CA PHE A 156 18.32 -15.50 27.23
C PHE A 156 17.68 -14.21 27.75
#